data_AF-A0A816ESU6-F1
#
_entry.id   AF-A0A816ESU6-F1
#
_cell.length_a   1.000
_cell.length_b   1.000
_cell.length_c   1.000
_cell.angle_alpha   90.00
_cell.angle_beta   90.00
_cell.angle_gamma   90.00
#
_symmetry.space_group_name_H-M   'P 1'
#
loop_
_entity.id
_entity.type
_entity.pdbx_description
1 polymer ?
#
loop_
_entity_poly.entity_id
_entity_poly.type
_entity_poly.pdbx_seq_one_letter_code
_entity_poly.pdbx_strand_id
1 'polypeptide(L)'
;MLNHVIPLKQLTKLIIKCDHLSLTKLIELLCWTPHIHTLVFESMSLHGVSYNSIQQNQSFQLVSSNNTITNVTFKPRCTLDKLQILVALFSRIQRLTINFHAKDLESCVRFLLEKTNRNTSHLYSLRLLWVDTIWLTRLETLIVSDMFL
;
A
#
# COMPACT_ATOMS: atom_id res chain seq x y z
N MET A 1 10.14 -36.81 -9.19
CA MET A 1 9.33 -35.62 -8.84
C MET A 1 10.26 -34.41 -8.90
N LEU A 2 10.12 -33.54 -9.90
CA LEU A 2 10.98 -32.34 -10.00
C LEU A 2 10.52 -31.31 -8.95
N ASN A 3 11.29 -31.18 -7.88
CA ASN A 3 11.27 -30.01 -7.00
C ASN A 3 11.82 -28.82 -7.80
N HIS A 4 10.98 -28.18 -8.61
CA HIS A 4 11.32 -26.89 -9.19
C HIS A 4 11.33 -25.85 -8.07
N VAL A 5 12.51 -25.62 -7.50
CA VAL A 5 12.76 -24.46 -6.65
C VAL A 5 12.67 -23.24 -7.57
N ILE A 6 11.51 -22.58 -7.57
CA ILE A 6 11.33 -21.33 -8.31
C ILE A 6 12.30 -20.31 -7.71
N PRO A 7 13.24 -19.74 -8.49
CA PRO A 7 14.12 -18.71 -7.97
C PRO A 7 13.26 -17.48 -7.67
N LEU A 8 13.01 -17.21 -6.39
CA LEU A 8 12.21 -16.07 -5.91
C LEU A 8 12.71 -14.73 -6.46
N LYS A 9 13.99 -14.64 -6.82
CA LYS A 9 14.62 -13.49 -7.46
C LYS A 9 14.03 -13.14 -8.84
N GLN A 10 13.39 -14.07 -9.55
CA GLN A 10 12.79 -13.77 -10.85
C GLN A 10 11.33 -13.29 -10.74
N LEU A 11 10.75 -13.32 -9.53
CA LEU A 11 9.37 -12.92 -9.33
C LEU A 11 9.23 -11.41 -9.45
N THR A 12 8.43 -10.98 -10.42
CA THR A 12 8.10 -9.56 -10.64
C THR A 12 6.74 -9.16 -10.07
N LYS A 13 5.89 -10.16 -9.81
CA LYS A 13 4.54 -9.99 -9.29
C LYS A 13 4.28 -11.00 -8.19
N LEU A 14 3.71 -10.54 -7.09
CA LEU A 14 3.27 -11.38 -5.97
C LEU A 14 1.82 -11.09 -5.64
N ILE A 15 1.02 -12.14 -5.50
CA ILE A 15 -0.38 -12.07 -5.10
C ILE A 15 -0.53 -12.84 -3.80
N ILE A 16 -1.02 -12.18 -2.77
CA ILE A 16 -1.18 -12.72 -1.43
C ILE A 16 -2.67 -12.91 -1.15
N LYS A 17 -3.05 -14.18 -1.01
CA LYS A 17 -4.40 -14.62 -0.62
C LYS A 17 -4.35 -15.31 0.74
N CYS A 18 -3.79 -14.62 1.73
CA CYS A 18 -3.54 -15.18 3.05
C CYS A 18 -3.94 -14.18 4.13
N ASP A 19 -5.01 -14.48 4.83
CA ASP A 19 -5.66 -13.60 5.81
C ASP A 19 -4.83 -13.45 7.08
N HIS A 20 -4.07 -14.50 7.40
CA HIS A 20 -3.24 -14.62 8.60
C HIS A 20 -1.77 -14.24 8.36
N LEU A 21 -1.42 -13.73 7.17
CA LEU A 21 -0.06 -13.26 6.92
C LEU A 21 0.20 -12.01 7.76
N SER A 22 1.10 -12.12 8.73
CA SER A 22 1.52 -10.96 9.52
C SER A 22 2.39 -10.02 8.70
N LEU A 23 2.41 -8.74 9.09
CA LEU A 23 3.29 -7.74 8.46
C LEU A 23 4.77 -8.14 8.56
N THR A 24 5.19 -8.72 9.69
CA THR A 24 6.56 -9.22 9.86
C THR A 24 6.91 -10.29 8.83
N LYS A 25 6.00 -11.26 8.60
CA LYS A 25 6.20 -12.29 7.59
C LYS A 25 6.19 -11.74 6.16
N LEU A 26 5.38 -10.72 5.90
CA LEU A 26 5.44 -9.99 4.63
C LEU A 26 6.83 -9.33 4.44
N ILE A 27 7.34 -8.63 5.44
CA ILE A 27 8.65 -7.97 5.38
C ILE A 27 9.76 -9.00 5.14
N GLU A 28 9.76 -10.10 5.88
CA GLU A 28 10.69 -11.22 5.67
C GLU A 28 10.63 -11.73 4.23
N LEU A 29 9.43 -11.96 3.69
CA LEU A 29 9.25 -12.42 2.31
C LEU A 29 9.84 -11.42 1.30
N LEU A 30 9.58 -10.13 1.51
CA LEU A 30 10.05 -9.07 0.62
C LEU A 30 11.58 -8.94 0.58
N CYS A 31 12.27 -9.27 1.68
CA CYS A 31 13.73 -9.36 1.69
C CYS A 31 14.28 -10.38 0.68
N TRP A 32 13.53 -11.46 0.40
CA TRP A 32 13.95 -12.54 -0.50
C TRP A 32 13.48 -12.34 -1.94
N THR A 33 12.68 -11.32 -2.21
CA THR A 33 12.04 -11.07 -3.51
C THR A 33 12.33 -9.63 -4.00
N PRO A 34 13.60 -9.27 -4.25
CA PRO A 34 14.01 -7.88 -4.51
C PRO A 34 13.48 -7.30 -5.83
N HIS A 35 13.06 -8.17 -6.76
CA HIS A 35 12.59 -7.78 -8.09
C HIS A 35 11.07 -7.74 -8.21
N ILE A 36 10.32 -7.80 -7.11
CA ILE A 36 8.87 -7.59 -7.16
C ILE A 36 8.60 -6.11 -7.41
N HIS A 37 7.88 -5.84 -8.49
CA HIS A 37 7.40 -4.51 -8.84
C HIS A 37 5.90 -4.36 -8.59
N THR A 38 5.16 -5.49 -8.57
CA THR A 38 3.70 -5.52 -8.38
C THR A 38 3.30 -6.41 -7.23
N LEU A 39 2.59 -5.83 -6.26
CA LEU A 39 2.09 -6.55 -5.08
C LEU A 39 0.57 -6.43 -5.00
N VAL A 40 -0.11 -7.55 -4.83
CA VAL A 40 -1.58 -7.62 -4.72
C VAL A 40 -1.94 -8.33 -3.42
N PHE A 41 -2.63 -7.64 -2.53
CA PHE A 41 -3.23 -8.19 -1.32
C PHE A 41 -4.71 -8.43 -1.59
N GLU A 42 -5.11 -9.71 -1.66
CA GLU A 42 -6.52 -10.05 -1.82
C GLU A 42 -7.24 -10.10 -0.46
N SER A 43 -6.57 -10.57 0.58
CA SER A 43 -7.23 -10.88 1.85
C SER A 43 -6.39 -10.66 3.12
N MET A 44 -5.18 -10.12 3.01
CA MET A 44 -4.29 -9.88 4.15
C MET A 44 -4.87 -8.87 5.15
N SER A 45 -4.76 -9.17 6.45
CA SER A 45 -5.07 -8.20 7.50
C SER A 45 -3.83 -7.67 8.23
N LEU A 46 -3.74 -6.34 8.34
CA LEU A 46 -2.74 -5.62 9.12
C LEU A 46 -3.25 -5.30 10.54
N HIS A 47 -3.90 -6.26 11.21
CA HIS A 47 -4.40 -6.04 12.58
C HIS A 47 -3.27 -5.96 13.60
N GLY A 48 -3.47 -5.14 14.65
CA GLY A 48 -2.57 -5.07 15.80
C GLY A 48 -1.26 -4.34 15.56
N VAL A 49 -1.06 -3.73 14.39
CA VAL A 49 0.13 -2.95 14.07
C VAL A 49 -0.25 -1.48 13.88
N SER A 50 0.34 -0.60 14.69
CA SER A 50 0.25 0.84 14.47
C SER A 50 1.47 1.33 13.69
N TYR A 51 1.29 2.39 12.90
CA TYR A 51 2.38 3.00 12.13
C TYR A 51 3.59 3.37 13.02
N ASN A 52 3.33 3.98 14.18
CA ASN A 52 4.37 4.39 15.11
C ASN A 52 5.18 3.21 15.66
N SER A 53 4.54 2.05 15.87
CA SER A 53 5.22 0.85 16.38
C SER A 53 6.14 0.20 15.34
N ILE A 54 5.72 0.16 14.07
CA ILE A 54 6.47 -0.55 13.02
C ILE A 54 7.62 0.27 12.46
N GLN A 55 7.54 1.61 12.51
CA GLN A 55 8.56 2.48 11.91
C GLN A 55 9.95 2.33 12.56
N GLN A 56 10.02 1.85 13.80
CA GLN A 56 11.28 1.57 14.50
C GLN A 56 11.89 0.20 14.14
N ASN A 57 11.18 -0.64 13.38
CA ASN A 57 11.67 -1.95 12.99
C ASN A 57 12.73 -1.84 11.89
N GLN A 58 13.92 -2.39 12.12
CA GLN A 58 15.04 -2.33 11.17
C GLN A 58 14.73 -3.02 9.83
N SER A 59 14.07 -4.18 9.85
CA SER A 59 13.67 -4.89 8.63
C SER A 59 12.64 -4.09 7.84
N PHE A 60 11.71 -3.41 8.52
CA PHE A 60 10.77 -2.49 7.88
C PHE A 60 11.52 -1.37 7.15
N GLN A 61 12.46 -0.70 7.82
CA GLN A 61 13.25 0.38 7.23
C GLN A 61 14.07 -0.10 6.03
N LEU A 62 14.69 -1.28 6.15
CA LEU A 62 15.48 -1.89 5.09
C LEU A 62 14.63 -2.23 3.85
N VAL A 63 13.47 -2.86 4.05
CA VAL A 63 12.56 -3.16 2.93
C VAL A 63 12.04 -1.87 2.34
N SER A 64 11.63 -0.91 3.17
CA SER A 64 11.10 0.39 2.76
C SER A 64 12.03 1.18 1.82
N SER A 65 13.35 1.13 2.07
CA SER A 65 14.34 1.86 1.26
C SER A 65 14.74 1.12 -0.01
N ASN A 66 14.72 -0.22 0.03
CA ASN A 66 15.33 -1.05 -1.01
C ASN A 66 14.35 -1.71 -1.98
N ASN A 67 13.07 -1.84 -1.61
CA ASN A 67 12.12 -2.50 -2.49
C ASN A 67 11.90 -1.72 -3.80
N THR A 68 11.56 -2.44 -4.85
CA THR A 68 11.31 -1.91 -6.20
C THR A 68 9.81 -1.87 -6.52
N ILE A 69 8.96 -1.97 -5.49
CA ILE A 69 7.51 -2.08 -5.65
C ILE A 69 6.94 -0.71 -6.02
N THR A 70 6.35 -0.66 -7.21
CA THR A 70 5.72 0.55 -7.77
C THR A 70 4.21 0.39 -7.89
N ASN A 71 3.70 -0.83 -7.98
CA ASN A 71 2.27 -1.10 -8.10
C ASN A 71 1.78 -1.88 -6.88
N VAL A 72 0.88 -1.28 -6.11
CA VAL A 72 0.27 -1.92 -4.93
C VAL A 72 -1.25 -1.97 -5.12
N THR A 73 -1.83 -3.16 -4.99
CA THR A 73 -3.27 -3.34 -4.90
C THR A 73 -3.62 -3.91 -3.54
N PHE A 74 -4.42 -3.19 -2.76
CA PHE A 74 -4.92 -3.63 -1.46
C PHE A 74 -6.45 -3.71 -1.49
N LYS A 75 -6.98 -4.92 -1.72
CA LYS A 75 -8.43 -5.17 -1.82
C LYS A 75 -9.18 -5.10 -0.48
N PRO A 76 -8.61 -5.53 0.66
CA PRO A 76 -9.29 -5.43 1.95
C PRO A 76 -9.61 -3.98 2.31
N ARG A 77 -10.63 -3.76 3.14
CA ARG A 77 -10.96 -2.43 3.64
C ARG A 77 -9.78 -1.85 4.43
N CYS A 78 -9.29 -0.71 3.97
CA CYS A 78 -8.13 -0.02 4.48
C CYS A 78 -8.56 1.19 5.32
N THR A 79 -8.00 1.29 6.52
CA THR A 79 -8.12 2.45 7.41
C THR A 79 -6.91 3.37 7.19
N LEU A 80 -6.94 4.58 7.76
CA LEU A 80 -5.83 5.53 7.65
C LEU A 80 -4.51 4.93 8.17
N ASP A 81 -4.50 4.31 9.35
CA ASP A 81 -3.29 3.71 9.92
C ASP A 81 -2.66 2.65 9.00
N LYS A 82 -3.51 1.82 8.37
CA LYS A 82 -3.05 0.80 7.43
C LYS A 82 -2.49 1.42 6.16
N LEU A 83 -3.12 2.48 5.67
CA LEU A 83 -2.63 3.23 4.51
C LEU A 83 -1.27 3.86 4.80
N GLN A 84 -1.08 4.45 5.97
CA GLN A 84 0.20 5.02 6.39
C GLN A 84 1.31 3.97 6.39
N ILE A 85 1.03 2.77 6.92
CA ILE A 85 1.96 1.64 6.88
C ILE A 85 2.30 1.25 5.43
N LEU A 86 1.29 1.12 4.55
CA LEU A 86 1.51 0.74 3.14
C LEU A 86 2.36 1.79 2.41
N VAL A 87 2.03 3.07 2.55
CA VAL A 87 2.76 4.16 1.88
C VAL A 87 4.19 4.28 2.42
N ALA A 88 4.39 4.06 3.72
CA ALA A 88 5.73 4.06 4.27
C ALA A 88 6.55 2.83 3.84
N LEU A 89 5.96 1.63 3.86
CA LEU A 89 6.65 0.41 3.46
C LEU A 89 7.01 0.43 1.97
N PHE A 90 6.20 1.06 1.13
CA PHE A 90 6.40 1.11 -0.31
C PHE A 90 6.60 2.56 -0.74
N SER A 91 7.75 3.12 -0.36
CA SER A 91 8.12 4.52 -0.62
C SER A 91 8.12 4.92 -2.11
N ARG A 92 8.21 3.93 -3.01
CA ARG A 92 8.25 4.12 -4.47
C ARG A 92 6.92 3.84 -5.16
N ILE A 93 5.80 3.78 -4.43
CA ILE A 93 4.48 3.57 -5.04
C ILE A 93 4.23 4.62 -6.11
N GLN A 94 3.86 4.11 -7.28
CA GLN A 94 3.43 4.85 -8.44
C GLN A 94 1.94 4.67 -8.72
N ARG A 95 1.47 3.43 -8.52
CA ARG A 95 0.08 3.04 -8.71
C ARG A 95 -0.45 2.38 -7.45
N LEU A 96 -1.45 3.00 -6.84
CA LEU A 96 -2.16 2.46 -5.69
C LEU A 96 -3.59 2.12 -6.08
N THR A 97 -3.98 0.87 -5.95
CA THR A 97 -5.38 0.43 -6.01
C THR A 97 -5.82 0.03 -4.62
N ILE A 98 -6.85 0.67 -4.06
CA ILE A 98 -7.20 0.50 -2.66
C ILE A 98 -8.70 0.61 -2.41
N ASN A 99 -9.17 -0.12 -1.41
CA ASN A 99 -10.53 -0.07 -0.92
C ASN A 99 -10.55 0.62 0.45
N PHE A 100 -11.08 1.83 0.58
CA PHE A 100 -11.12 2.52 1.86
C PHE A 100 -12.33 2.12 2.70
N HIS A 101 -12.16 2.14 4.02
CA HIS A 101 -13.30 2.15 4.91
C HIS A 101 -14.02 3.49 4.78
N ALA A 102 -15.35 3.48 4.64
CA ALA A 102 -16.14 4.70 4.37
C ALA A 102 -15.84 5.85 5.35
N LYS A 103 -15.76 5.54 6.64
CA LYS A 103 -15.43 6.50 7.71
C LYS A 103 -14.03 7.14 7.59
N ASP A 104 -13.10 6.46 6.92
CA ASP A 104 -11.69 6.87 6.82
C ASP A 104 -11.36 7.42 5.41
N LEU A 105 -12.32 7.44 4.48
CA LEU A 105 -12.06 7.81 3.09
C LEU A 105 -11.49 9.23 2.97
N GLU A 106 -12.14 10.21 3.59
CA GLU A 106 -11.72 11.61 3.52
C GLU A 106 -10.31 11.82 4.12
N SER A 107 -10.05 11.23 5.29
CA SER A 107 -8.75 11.32 5.93
C SER A 107 -7.66 10.58 5.14
N CYS A 108 -7.97 9.45 4.52
CA CYS A 108 -7.07 8.74 3.62
C CYS A 108 -6.72 9.54 2.37
N VAL A 109 -7.72 10.16 1.72
CA VAL A 109 -7.52 10.97 0.52
C VAL A 109 -6.66 12.19 0.85
N ARG A 110 -6.98 12.93 1.93
CA ARG A 110 -6.17 14.07 2.38
C ARG A 110 -4.72 13.69 2.67
N PHE A 111 -4.51 12.56 3.37
CA PHE A 111 -3.17 12.05 3.63
C PHE A 111 -2.38 11.77 2.34
N LEU A 112 -3.01 11.18 1.33
CA LEU A 112 -2.37 10.91 0.04
C LEU A 112 -2.05 12.19 -0.74
N LEU A 113 -2.97 13.16 -0.74
CA LEU A 113 -2.74 14.46 -1.38
C LEU A 113 -1.58 15.21 -0.71
N GLU A 114 -1.56 15.29 0.61
CA GLU A 114 -0.48 15.93 1.37
C GLU A 114 0.88 15.28 1.07
N LYS A 115 0.93 13.95 0.98
CA LYS A 115 2.16 13.22 0.63
C LYS A 115 2.61 13.48 -0.81
N THR A 116 1.67 13.68 -1.72
CA THR A 116 1.96 13.96 -3.14
C THR A 116 2.46 15.39 -3.33
N ASN A 117 1.83 16.36 -2.67
CA ASN A 117 2.21 17.78 -2.76
C ASN A 117 3.61 18.08 -2.19
N ARG A 118 4.10 17.25 -1.26
CA ARG A 118 5.46 17.40 -0.71
C ARG A 118 6.59 16.96 -1.65
N ASN A 119 6.33 16.64 -2.92
CA ASN A 119 7.31 16.07 -3.87
C ASN A 119 8.02 14.79 -3.36
N THR A 120 7.44 14.12 -2.35
CA THR A 120 8.02 12.93 -1.71
C THR A 120 7.34 11.62 -2.13
N SER A 121 6.26 11.72 -2.90
CA SER A 121 5.47 10.58 -3.35
C SER A 121 5.51 10.48 -4.86
N HIS A 122 5.84 9.29 -5.36
CA HIS A 122 5.83 8.96 -6.79
C HIS A 122 4.43 8.58 -7.30
N LEU A 123 3.39 8.72 -6.45
CA LEU A 123 2.03 8.29 -6.75
C LEU A 123 1.41 9.18 -7.83
N TYR A 124 1.34 8.68 -9.07
CA TYR A 124 0.65 9.35 -10.17
C TYR A 124 -0.69 8.69 -10.53
N SER A 125 -1.01 7.53 -9.94
CA SER A 125 -2.26 6.81 -10.21
C SER A 125 -2.88 6.27 -8.92
N LEU A 126 -4.04 6.79 -8.55
CA LEU A 126 -4.89 6.26 -7.47
C LEU A 126 -6.17 5.67 -8.06
N ARG A 127 -6.44 4.40 -7.74
CA ARG A 127 -7.69 3.72 -8.09
C ARG A 127 -8.41 3.30 -6.83
N LEU A 128 -9.64 3.78 -6.67
CA LEU A 128 -10.48 3.41 -5.55
C LEU A 128 -11.39 2.24 -5.93
N LEU A 129 -11.44 1.23 -5.08
CA LEU A 129 -12.33 0.08 -5.23
C LEU A 129 -13.63 0.35 -4.47
N TRP A 130 -14.75 -0.02 -5.08
CA TRP A 130 -16.09 0.02 -4.48
C TRP A 130 -16.46 1.39 -3.89
N VAL A 131 -16.37 2.43 -4.72
CA VAL A 131 -16.81 3.78 -4.41
C VAL A 131 -18.27 3.94 -4.81
N ASP A 132 -19.13 4.30 -3.85
CA ASP A 132 -20.52 4.67 -4.12
C ASP A 132 -20.59 6.04 -4.83
N THR A 133 -21.64 6.29 -5.61
CA THR A 133 -21.81 7.55 -6.36
C THR A 133 -21.83 8.78 -5.47
N ILE A 134 -22.38 8.66 -4.25
CA ILE A 134 -22.38 9.71 -3.22
C ILE A 134 -20.94 10.15 -2.86
N TRP A 135 -19.97 9.23 -2.95
CA TRP A 135 -18.58 9.54 -2.65
C TRP A 135 -17.86 10.23 -3.79
N LEU A 136 -18.27 10.03 -5.05
CA LEU A 136 -17.66 10.72 -6.19
C LEU A 136 -17.79 12.24 -6.03
N THR A 137 -18.98 12.72 -5.66
CA THR A 137 -19.22 14.14 -5.42
C THR A 137 -18.35 14.69 -4.28
N ARG A 138 -18.19 13.93 -3.18
CA ARG A 138 -17.33 14.36 -2.05
C ARG A 138 -15.84 14.36 -2.42
N LEU A 139 -15.40 13.39 -3.22
CA LEU A 139 -14.04 13.33 -3.75
C LEU A 139 -13.74 14.51 -4.67
N GLU A 140 -14.67 14.85 -5.56
CA GLU A 140 -14.57 16.03 -6.42
C GLU A 140 -14.40 17.30 -5.58
N THR A 141 -15.24 17.51 -4.56
CA THR A 141 -15.11 18.66 -3.66
C THR A 141 -13.73 18.70 -2.97
N LEU A 142 -13.24 17.56 -2.49
CA LEU A 142 -11.94 17.46 -1.81
C LEU A 142 -10.77 17.78 -2.74
N ILE A 143 -10.75 17.20 -3.94
CA ILE A 143 -9.68 17.43 -4.92
C ILE A 143 -9.67 18.89 -5.38
N VAL A 144 -10.86 19.45 -5.65
CA VAL A 144 -11.02 20.86 -6.02
C VAL A 144 -10.48 21.75 -4.90
N SER A 145 -10.88 21.52 -3.64
CA SER A 145 -10.43 22.36 -2.52
C SER A 145 -8.91 22.35 -2.30
N ASP A 146 -8.22 21.28 -2.66
CA ASP A 146 -6.77 21.13 -2.49
C ASP A 146 -5.96 21.73 -3.65
N MET A 147 -6.55 21.86 -4.85
CA MET A 147 -5.92 22.54 -6.00
C MET A 147 -5.97 24.08 -5.92
N PHE A 148 -6.78 24.63 -5.02
CA PHE A 148 -6.93 26.09 -4.82
C PHE A 148 -6.18 26.61 -3.58
N LEU A 149 -5.31 25.81 -2.98
CA LEU A 149 -4.37 26.17 -1.91
C LEU A 149 -2.94 26.19 -2.44
#